data_AF-A0AA97BJR4-F1
#
_entry.id   AF-A0AA97BJR4-F1
#
_cell.length_a   1.000
_cell.length_b   1.000
_cell.length_c   1.000
_cell.angle_alpha   90.00
_cell.angle_beta   90.00
_cell.angle_gamma   90.00
#
_symmetry.space_group_name_H-M   'P 1'
#
loop_
_entity.id
_entity.type
_entity.pdbx_description
1 polymer ?
#
loop_
_entity_poly.entity_id
_entity_poly.type
_entity_poly.pdbx_seq_one_letter_code
_entity_poly.pdbx_strand_id
1 'polypeptide(L)'
;MADNQYLININVINNNAQADGKSFNQVKVICMDSIDLRPAVGLEVVFTAISVRGTAFFRENNAAVYPSVTDGIGVASANIGDTIAEDIVLKCHVKSDNTSQSSVSLTFRAATGKFEITNASNINATFSPGEPTIAWGGAEFVIDTQGGSGDVEWSINNIVSEITIREGAQQNAYVIIGEDPRKEVRITARDRVTGESDMYTFYLRYFIRSDRQKHKYSDAVAGFGNYMLPVAVYDQLYSQWRNLAMYFIWSTAIDETYWTKDLAAFNLNNIDEVPLIEGDKTPRVSSRIVFDVRTGTKSSSSTSSKYKKYFMYSLP
;
A
#
# COMPACT_ATOMS: atom_id res chain seq x y z
N MET A 1 -18.78 44.14 -36.63
CA MET A 1 -18.57 43.00 -35.73
C MET A 1 -18.83 43.54 -34.34
N ALA A 2 -19.69 42.93 -33.53
CA ALA A 2 -19.90 43.40 -32.17
C ALA A 2 -18.61 43.11 -31.40
N ASP A 3 -17.91 44.15 -30.96
CA ASP A 3 -16.74 43.98 -30.10
C ASP A 3 -17.21 43.49 -28.74
N ASN A 4 -16.67 42.37 -28.28
CA ASN A 4 -16.97 41.84 -26.94
C ASN A 4 -16.51 42.85 -25.90
N GLN A 5 -17.40 43.25 -24.99
CA GLN A 5 -17.08 44.22 -23.93
C GLN A 5 -16.14 43.61 -22.87
N TYR A 6 -16.14 42.28 -22.72
CA TYR A 6 -15.35 41.59 -21.73
C TYR A 6 -14.60 40.39 -22.32
N LEU A 7 -13.40 40.17 -21.82
CA LEU A 7 -12.64 38.94 -22.04
C LEU A 7 -12.98 37.94 -20.94
N ILE A 8 -13.49 36.77 -21.31
CA ILE A 8 -13.81 35.70 -20.37
C ILE A 8 -12.93 34.49 -20.66
N ASN A 9 -12.32 33.94 -19.61
CA ASN A 9 -11.61 32.67 -19.68
C ASN A 9 -12.04 31.73 -18.55
N ILE A 10 -12.34 30.48 -18.89
CA ILE A 10 -12.64 29.42 -17.92
C ILE A 10 -11.39 28.56 -17.72
N ASN A 11 -10.86 28.56 -16.50
CA ASN A 11 -9.81 27.66 -16.06
C ASN A 11 -10.42 26.49 -15.28
N VAL A 12 -10.10 25.26 -15.69
CA VAL A 12 -10.51 24.06 -14.97
C VAL A 12 -9.52 23.80 -13.83
N ILE A 13 -10.04 23.80 -12.60
CA ILE A 13 -9.25 23.54 -11.38
C ILE A 13 -9.27 22.05 -11.07
N ASN A 14 -10.44 21.41 -11.19
CA ASN A 14 -10.60 19.97 -11.04
C ASN A 14 -11.53 19.42 -12.13
N ASN A 15 -11.17 18.26 -12.69
CA ASN A 15 -11.94 17.58 -13.73
C ASN A 15 -11.96 16.06 -13.46
N ASN A 16 -12.86 15.32 -14.10
CA ASN A 16 -13.06 13.88 -13.92
C ASN A 16 -13.71 13.47 -12.59
N ALA A 17 -14.53 14.34 -11.99
CA ALA A 17 -15.31 13.97 -10.81
C ALA A 17 -16.22 12.76 -11.05
N GLN A 18 -16.49 11.98 -10.01
CA GLN A 18 -17.46 10.89 -10.07
C GLN A 18 -18.89 11.43 -10.25
N ALA A 19 -19.69 10.69 -11.01
CA ALA A 19 -21.11 10.97 -11.24
C ALA A 19 -21.99 10.40 -10.11
N ASP A 20 -21.72 10.78 -8.87
CA ASP A 20 -22.39 10.29 -7.65
C ASP A 20 -23.32 11.35 -7.01
N GLY A 21 -23.44 12.54 -7.62
CA GLY A 21 -24.15 13.69 -7.10
C GLY A 21 -23.51 14.35 -5.86
N LYS A 22 -22.29 13.95 -5.49
CA LYS A 22 -21.57 14.44 -4.29
C LYS A 22 -20.15 14.91 -4.61
N SER A 23 -19.55 14.41 -5.67
CA SER A 23 -18.26 14.78 -6.22
C SER A 23 -18.45 15.89 -7.24
N PHE A 24 -17.52 16.86 -7.26
CA PHE A 24 -17.67 18.07 -8.06
C PHE A 24 -16.43 18.34 -8.91
N ASN A 25 -16.66 18.61 -10.19
CA ASN A 25 -15.72 19.32 -11.03
C ASN A 25 -15.69 20.78 -10.60
N GLN A 26 -14.52 21.41 -10.63
CA GLN A 26 -14.35 22.79 -10.17
C GLN A 26 -13.74 23.64 -11.26
N VAL A 27 -14.33 24.81 -11.49
CA VAL A 27 -13.80 25.80 -12.42
C VAL A 27 -13.66 27.17 -11.78
N LYS A 28 -12.79 27.97 -12.39
CA LYS A 28 -12.59 29.38 -12.10
C LYS A 28 -12.73 30.17 -13.40
N VAL A 29 -13.57 31.19 -13.39
CA VAL A 29 -13.72 32.13 -14.51
C VAL A 29 -12.99 33.41 -14.15
N ILE A 30 -12.22 33.92 -15.11
CA ILE A 30 -11.53 35.20 -15.03
C ILE A 30 -12.16 36.13 -16.06
N CYS A 31 -12.64 37.28 -15.62
CA CYS A 31 -13.24 38.32 -16.45
C CYS A 31 -12.39 39.59 -16.41
N MET A 32 -12.08 40.13 -17.58
CA MET A 32 -11.37 41.40 -17.74
C MET A 32 -12.16 42.31 -18.68
N ASP A 33 -12.07 43.62 -18.46
CA ASP A 33 -12.53 44.60 -19.45
C ASP A 33 -11.69 44.48 -20.73
N SER A 34 -12.34 44.46 -21.90
CA SER A 34 -11.64 44.21 -23.17
C SER A 34 -10.80 45.41 -23.65
N ILE A 35 -11.02 46.60 -23.11
CA ILE A 35 -10.36 47.84 -23.51
C ILE A 35 -9.11 48.07 -22.66
N ASP A 36 -9.24 48.05 -21.33
CA ASP A 36 -8.15 48.41 -20.41
C ASP A 36 -7.47 47.22 -19.72
N LEU A 37 -7.98 46.00 -19.97
CA LEU A 37 -7.48 44.73 -19.42
C LEU A 37 -7.47 44.66 -17.89
N ARG A 38 -8.23 45.53 -17.21
CA ARG A 38 -8.39 45.46 -15.76
C ARG A 38 -9.38 44.36 -15.39
N PRO A 39 -9.26 43.77 -14.18
CA PRO A 39 -10.25 42.83 -13.69
C PRO A 39 -11.64 43.45 -13.65
N ALA A 40 -12.62 42.77 -14.24
CA ALA A 40 -14.01 43.22 -14.22
C ALA A 40 -14.65 42.82 -12.88
N VAL A 41 -14.58 43.71 -11.88
CA VAL A 41 -15.07 43.49 -10.51
C VAL A 41 -16.58 43.71 -10.42
N GLY A 42 -17.30 42.86 -9.67
CA GLY A 42 -18.74 43.00 -9.45
C GLY A 42 -19.60 42.71 -10.69
N LEU A 43 -19.02 42.04 -11.69
CA LEU A 43 -19.66 41.71 -12.95
C LEU A 43 -20.56 40.49 -12.79
N GLU A 44 -21.83 40.61 -13.17
CA GLU A 44 -22.77 39.49 -13.18
C GLU A 44 -22.47 38.53 -14.33
N VAL A 45 -22.17 37.28 -13.99
CA VAL A 45 -21.93 36.19 -14.93
C VAL A 45 -22.93 35.07 -14.72
N VAL A 46 -23.18 34.28 -15.76
CA VAL A 46 -24.09 33.14 -15.70
C VAL A 46 -23.39 31.90 -16.21
N PHE A 47 -23.24 30.93 -15.32
CA PHE A 47 -22.78 29.60 -15.65
C PHE A 47 -23.95 28.75 -16.15
N THR A 48 -23.69 27.90 -17.14
CA THR A 48 -24.67 26.97 -17.72
C THR A 48 -23.98 25.64 -18.00
N ALA A 49 -24.46 24.58 -17.36
CA ALA A 49 -24.03 23.20 -17.62
C ALA A 49 -24.90 22.61 -18.74
N ILE A 50 -24.26 22.24 -19.84
CA ILE A 50 -24.90 21.61 -20.99
C ILE A 50 -24.53 20.14 -20.98
N SER A 51 -25.43 19.30 -20.46
CA SER A 51 -25.31 17.84 -20.44
C SER A 51 -26.28 17.21 -21.44
N VAL A 52 -25.92 16.05 -21.98
CA VAL A 52 -26.78 15.33 -22.94
C VAL A 52 -28.02 14.80 -22.24
N ARG A 53 -27.88 14.39 -20.97
CA ARG A 53 -28.96 13.78 -20.20
C ARG A 53 -29.66 14.74 -19.22
N GLY A 54 -29.19 15.98 -19.12
CA GLY A 54 -29.82 17.01 -18.30
C GLY A 54 -29.65 16.82 -16.79
N THR A 55 -28.66 16.04 -16.35
CA THR A 55 -28.45 15.69 -14.94
C THR A 55 -27.35 16.50 -14.24
N ALA A 56 -26.47 17.17 -14.99
CA ALA A 56 -25.49 18.10 -14.44
C ALA A 56 -26.14 19.29 -13.69
N PHE A 57 -25.60 19.63 -12.53
CA PHE A 57 -26.08 20.71 -11.68
C PHE A 57 -24.94 21.47 -10.98
N PHE A 58 -25.17 22.73 -10.65
CA PHE A 58 -24.29 23.51 -9.79
C PHE A 58 -24.61 23.24 -8.33
N ARG A 59 -23.59 23.00 -7.51
CA ARG A 59 -23.75 22.75 -6.06
C ARG A 59 -24.48 23.87 -5.34
N GLU A 60 -24.26 25.10 -5.79
CA GLU A 60 -24.70 26.32 -5.15
C GLU A 60 -26.23 26.49 -5.19
N ASN A 61 -26.89 25.92 -6.21
CA ASN A 61 -28.33 26.08 -6.37
C ASN A 61 -29.08 24.83 -6.87
N ASN A 62 -28.38 23.70 -7.04
CA ASN A 62 -28.91 22.44 -7.57
C ASN A 62 -29.64 22.59 -8.91
N ALA A 63 -29.17 23.49 -9.78
CA ALA A 63 -29.73 23.71 -11.10
C ALA A 63 -28.65 23.65 -12.18
N ALA A 64 -29.05 23.46 -13.44
CA ALA A 64 -28.13 23.49 -14.59
C ALA A 64 -27.67 24.91 -14.98
N VAL A 65 -28.18 25.95 -14.31
CA VAL A 65 -27.83 27.36 -14.53
C VAL A 65 -27.53 28.00 -13.18
N TYR A 66 -26.39 28.67 -13.06
CA TYR A 66 -25.97 29.34 -11.83
C TYR A 66 -25.49 30.77 -12.10
N PRO A 67 -26.26 31.79 -11.70
CA PRO A 67 -25.82 33.18 -11.69
C PRO A 67 -24.80 33.43 -10.59
N SER A 68 -23.72 34.15 -10.90
CA SER A 68 -22.69 34.53 -9.94
C SER A 68 -22.17 35.95 -10.22
N VAL A 69 -21.32 36.46 -9.34
CA VAL A 69 -20.73 37.80 -9.45
C VAL A 69 -19.23 37.69 -9.25
N THR A 70 -18.46 38.38 -10.08
CA THR A 70 -17.00 38.39 -9.94
C THR A 70 -16.54 39.13 -8.69
N ASP A 71 -15.51 38.61 -8.04
CA ASP A 71 -14.90 39.19 -6.84
C ASP A 71 -14.01 40.41 -7.14
N GLY A 72 -13.29 40.89 -6.11
CA GLY A 72 -12.39 42.05 -6.18
C GLY A 72 -11.18 41.90 -7.12
N ILE A 73 -10.97 40.71 -7.70
CA ILE A 73 -9.94 40.45 -8.71
C ILE A 73 -10.55 39.92 -10.02
N GLY A 74 -11.84 40.15 -10.26
CA GLY A 74 -12.52 39.81 -11.50
C GLY A 74 -12.75 38.31 -11.68
N VAL A 75 -12.89 37.56 -10.58
CA VAL A 75 -13.00 36.10 -10.59
C VAL A 75 -14.35 35.63 -10.10
N ALA A 76 -14.92 34.62 -10.77
CA ALA A 76 -16.04 33.83 -10.27
C ALA A 76 -15.70 32.33 -10.28
N SER A 77 -16.29 31.54 -9.40
CA SER A 77 -16.05 30.09 -9.32
C SER A 77 -17.36 29.32 -9.29
N ALA A 78 -17.32 28.08 -9.77
CA ALA A 78 -18.47 27.18 -9.74
C ALA A 78 -18.04 25.74 -9.48
N ASN A 79 -18.87 25.01 -8.72
CA ASN A 79 -18.71 23.59 -8.47
C ASN A 79 -19.85 22.84 -9.16
N ILE A 80 -19.52 21.94 -10.08
CA ILE A 80 -20.49 21.25 -10.93
C ILE A 80 -20.49 19.77 -10.58
N GLY A 81 -21.66 19.23 -10.27
CA GLY A 81 -21.89 17.82 -9.99
C GLY A 81 -22.77 17.18 -11.07
N ASP A 82 -22.76 15.84 -11.14
CA ASP A 82 -23.64 15.06 -11.99
C ASP A 82 -23.96 13.72 -11.30
N THR A 83 -25.02 13.06 -11.77
CA THR A 83 -25.43 11.71 -11.35
C THR A 83 -25.27 10.70 -12.48
N ILE A 84 -24.88 11.13 -13.68
CA ILE A 84 -24.59 10.27 -14.82
C ILE A 84 -23.17 10.51 -15.34
N ALA A 85 -22.49 9.42 -15.69
CA ALA A 85 -21.18 9.47 -16.32
C ALA A 85 -21.33 9.96 -17.76
N GLU A 86 -20.84 11.16 -18.04
CA GLU A 86 -20.87 11.79 -19.36
C GLU A 86 -19.83 12.92 -19.46
N ASP A 87 -19.53 13.33 -20.69
CA ASP A 87 -18.86 14.60 -20.95
C ASP A 87 -19.91 15.70 -21.10
N ILE A 88 -19.70 16.82 -20.41
CA ILE A 88 -20.57 18.00 -20.47
C ILE A 88 -19.79 19.20 -21.00
N VAL A 89 -20.51 20.19 -21.51
CA VAL A 89 -19.95 21.51 -21.83
C VAL A 89 -20.38 22.49 -20.75
N LEU A 90 -19.40 23.05 -20.05
CA LEU A 90 -19.64 24.20 -19.18
C LEU A 90 -19.49 25.47 -19.99
N LYS A 91 -20.51 26.32 -19.95
CA LYS A 91 -20.50 27.65 -20.56
C LYS A 91 -20.61 28.72 -19.49
N CYS A 92 -19.90 29.83 -19.66
CA CYS A 92 -20.06 31.04 -18.87
C CYS A 92 -20.21 32.24 -19.80
N HIS A 93 -21.14 33.15 -19.50
CA HIS A 93 -21.33 34.41 -20.23
C HIS A 93 -21.57 35.58 -19.29
N VAL A 94 -21.30 36.80 -19.74
CA VAL A 94 -21.69 38.02 -19.01
C VAL A 94 -23.20 38.24 -19.18
N LYS A 95 -23.92 38.50 -18.10
CA LYS A 95 -25.38 38.67 -18.15
C LYS A 95 -25.84 39.88 -18.97
N SER A 96 -25.06 40.96 -18.95
CA SER A 96 -25.32 42.17 -19.75
C SER A 96 -24.80 42.07 -21.20
N ASP A 97 -23.96 41.09 -21.50
CA ASP A 97 -23.33 40.91 -22.80
C ASP A 97 -23.11 39.41 -23.10
N ASN A 98 -24.11 38.81 -23.76
CA ASN A 98 -24.07 37.38 -24.10
C ASN A 98 -23.02 37.03 -25.17
N THR A 99 -22.43 38.00 -25.87
CA THR A 99 -21.36 37.71 -26.86
C THR A 99 -20.00 37.52 -26.16
N SER A 100 -19.83 38.15 -25.00
CA SER A 100 -18.74 37.84 -24.06
C SER A 100 -19.04 36.52 -23.35
N GLN A 101 -18.49 35.42 -23.89
CA GLN A 101 -18.70 34.06 -23.40
C GLN A 101 -17.46 33.19 -23.57
N SER A 102 -17.38 32.13 -22.77
CA SER A 102 -16.37 31.08 -22.90
C SER A 102 -16.97 29.73 -22.54
N SER A 103 -16.33 28.65 -23.00
CA SER A 103 -16.80 27.29 -22.76
C SER A 103 -15.63 26.33 -22.59
N VAL A 104 -15.82 25.30 -21.77
CA VAL A 104 -14.86 24.22 -21.56
C VAL A 104 -15.58 22.89 -21.39
N SER A 105 -14.94 21.80 -21.81
CA SER A 105 -15.47 20.45 -21.58
C SER A 105 -15.06 19.96 -20.20
N LEU A 106 -16.02 19.37 -19.48
CA LEU A 106 -15.79 18.67 -18.22
C LEU A 106 -16.25 17.22 -18.38
N THR A 107 -15.58 16.32 -17.69
CA THR A 107 -15.91 14.89 -17.72
C THR A 107 -16.41 14.46 -16.35
N PHE A 108 -17.52 13.74 -16.33
CA PHE A 108 -17.99 12.97 -15.18
C PHE A 108 -17.79 11.48 -15.44
N ARG A 109 -17.16 10.81 -14.48
CA ARG A 109 -16.86 9.38 -14.56
C ARG A 109 -17.93 8.57 -13.87
N ALA A 110 -18.05 7.29 -14.22
CA ALA A 110 -18.91 6.38 -13.47
C ALA A 110 -18.53 6.44 -11.99
N ALA A 111 -19.54 6.45 -11.11
CA ALA A 111 -19.30 6.31 -9.69
C ALA A 111 -18.60 4.97 -9.46
N THR A 112 -17.41 5.02 -8.85
CA THR A 112 -16.67 3.82 -8.48
C THR A 112 -16.76 3.64 -6.97
N GLY A 113 -16.49 2.41 -6.50
CA GLY A 113 -16.42 2.16 -5.06
C GLY A 113 -15.34 3.03 -4.41
N LYS A 114 -15.44 3.22 -3.09
CA LYS A 114 -14.40 3.87 -2.30
C LYS A 114 -13.04 3.25 -2.61
N PHE A 115 -12.07 4.07 -3.00
CA PHE A 115 -10.71 3.61 -3.20
C PHE A 115 -10.07 3.20 -1.87
N GLU A 116 -9.65 1.94 -1.77
CA GLU A 116 -8.99 1.42 -0.56
C GLU A 116 -8.10 0.22 -0.86
N ILE A 117 -7.06 0.06 -0.03
CA ILE A 117 -6.24 -1.14 0.01
C ILE A 117 -7.03 -2.22 0.74
N THR A 118 -7.30 -3.32 0.04
CA THR A 118 -8.15 -4.39 0.57
C THR A 118 -7.36 -5.39 1.38
N ASN A 119 -6.15 -5.73 0.91
CA ASN A 119 -5.32 -6.72 1.54
C ASN A 119 -3.86 -6.57 1.11
N ALA A 120 -2.97 -7.13 1.91
CA ALA A 120 -1.61 -7.46 1.51
C ALA A 120 -1.40 -8.97 1.73
N SER A 121 -0.85 -9.67 0.76
CA SER A 121 -0.76 -11.12 0.80
C SER A 121 0.50 -11.65 0.13
N ASN A 122 0.96 -12.80 0.60
CA ASN A 122 1.99 -13.60 -0.05
C ASN A 122 1.35 -14.84 -0.66
N ILE A 123 2.16 -15.70 -1.29
CA ILE A 123 1.68 -16.93 -1.95
C ILE A 123 0.91 -17.89 -1.03
N ASN A 124 1.09 -17.80 0.30
CA ASN A 124 0.48 -18.71 1.27
C ASN A 124 -0.63 -18.09 2.12
N ALA A 125 -0.62 -16.78 2.34
CA ALA A 125 -1.49 -16.14 3.31
C ALA A 125 -1.65 -14.62 3.08
N THR A 126 -2.76 -14.09 3.59
CA THR A 126 -3.00 -12.66 3.77
C THR A 126 -2.41 -12.20 5.10
N PHE A 127 -1.71 -11.07 5.09
CA PHE A 127 -1.14 -10.43 6.26
C PHE A 127 -2.20 -9.74 7.11
N SER A 128 -1.98 -9.75 8.42
CA SER A 128 -2.72 -8.92 9.37
C SER A 128 -2.24 -7.46 9.27
N PRO A 129 -3.01 -6.48 9.76
CA PRO A 129 -2.58 -5.08 9.78
C PRO A 129 -1.21 -4.91 10.48
N GLY A 130 -0.28 -4.22 9.82
CA GLY A 130 1.08 -3.97 10.32
C GLY A 130 2.10 -5.08 10.03
N GLU A 131 1.70 -6.19 9.42
CA GLU A 131 2.60 -7.24 8.94
C GLU A 131 3.11 -6.91 7.51
N PRO A 132 4.20 -7.50 7.01
CA PRO A 132 5.11 -8.38 7.71
C PRO A 132 5.92 -7.63 8.77
N THR A 133 6.19 -8.32 9.87
CA THR A 133 7.09 -7.87 10.94
C THR A 133 8.42 -8.63 10.97
N ILE A 134 8.52 -9.64 10.12
CA ILE A 134 9.72 -10.44 9.92
C ILE A 134 9.85 -10.73 8.43
N ALA A 135 11.04 -10.58 7.86
CA ALA A 135 11.29 -10.85 6.45
C ALA A 135 12.77 -11.22 6.21
N TRP A 136 13.10 -11.54 4.97
CA TRP A 136 14.46 -11.84 4.50
C TRP A 136 14.72 -11.09 3.19
N GLY A 137 15.97 -11.05 2.75
CA GLY A 137 16.32 -10.44 1.47
C GLY A 137 15.73 -11.22 0.29
N GLY A 138 14.92 -10.55 -0.53
CA GLY A 138 14.13 -11.13 -1.60
C GLY A 138 12.77 -11.67 -1.17
N ALA A 139 12.25 -11.29 0.01
CA ALA A 139 10.88 -11.59 0.39
C ALA A 139 9.89 -10.76 -0.45
N GLU A 140 8.85 -11.39 -0.97
CA GLU A 140 7.91 -10.76 -1.90
C GLU A 140 6.45 -10.95 -1.46
N PHE A 141 5.66 -9.90 -1.62
CA PHE A 141 4.22 -9.92 -1.37
C PHE A 141 3.48 -8.94 -2.29
N VAL A 142 2.16 -9.08 -2.37
CA VAL A 142 1.27 -8.26 -3.21
C VAL A 142 0.38 -7.41 -2.31
N ILE A 143 0.11 -6.18 -2.74
CA ILE A 143 -0.91 -5.32 -2.15
C ILE A 143 -1.98 -5.09 -3.20
N ASP A 144 -3.24 -5.37 -2.87
CA ASP A 144 -4.38 -5.20 -3.77
C ASP A 144 -5.25 -4.01 -3.34
N THR A 145 -5.73 -3.24 -4.32
CA THR A 145 -6.72 -2.17 -4.10
C THR A 145 -8.07 -2.52 -4.73
N GLN A 146 -9.10 -1.81 -4.30
CA GLN A 146 -10.41 -1.78 -4.94
C GLN A 146 -10.93 -0.36 -5.00
N GLY A 147 -11.96 -0.13 -5.82
CA GLY A 147 -12.51 1.21 -6.02
C GLY A 147 -11.66 2.06 -6.95
N GLY A 148 -11.87 3.39 -6.94
CA GLY A 148 -11.15 4.30 -7.83
C GLY A 148 -11.43 4.01 -9.31
N SER A 149 -10.69 4.65 -10.23
CA SER A 149 -10.74 4.30 -11.66
C SER A 149 -9.94 3.03 -11.97
N GLY A 150 -9.05 2.64 -11.06
CA GLY A 150 -8.13 1.52 -11.22
C GLY A 150 -6.81 1.87 -11.89
N ASP A 151 -6.56 3.16 -12.12
CA ASP A 151 -5.26 3.65 -12.56
C ASP A 151 -4.49 4.11 -11.32
N VAL A 152 -3.73 3.19 -10.72
CA VAL A 152 -3.11 3.39 -9.40
C VAL A 152 -1.62 3.69 -9.54
N GLU A 153 -1.21 4.81 -8.99
CA GLU A 153 0.19 5.14 -8.72
C GLU A 153 0.60 4.63 -7.35
N TRP A 154 1.75 3.96 -7.30
CA TRP A 154 2.33 3.45 -6.05
C TRP A 154 3.60 4.21 -5.68
N SER A 155 3.70 4.61 -4.42
CA SER A 155 4.86 5.35 -3.93
C SER A 155 5.24 4.94 -2.50
N ILE A 156 6.51 5.18 -2.15
CA ILE A 156 7.02 5.03 -0.78
C ILE A 156 7.45 6.40 -0.29
N ASN A 157 6.87 6.85 0.83
CA ASN A 157 7.10 8.22 1.33
C ASN A 157 8.50 8.45 1.95
N ASN A 158 9.36 7.42 1.94
CA ASN A 158 10.74 7.50 2.37
C ASN A 158 11.57 6.67 1.38
N ILE A 159 12.53 7.29 0.68
CA ILE A 159 13.46 6.54 -0.19
C ILE A 159 14.11 5.46 0.67
N VAL A 160 13.78 4.20 0.38
CA VAL A 160 14.44 3.00 0.87
C VAL A 160 14.88 2.23 -0.35
N SER A 161 16.19 2.22 -0.62
CA SER A 161 16.78 1.29 -1.58
C SER A 161 16.49 -0.17 -1.22
N GLU A 162 16.09 -0.40 0.02
CA GLU A 162 15.79 -1.68 0.63
C GLU A 162 14.43 -2.25 0.19
N ILE A 163 13.50 -1.42 -0.29
CA ILE A 163 12.16 -1.86 -0.74
C ILE A 163 11.96 -1.46 -2.20
N THR A 164 11.61 -2.42 -3.05
CA THR A 164 11.24 -2.18 -4.44
C THR A 164 9.74 -2.42 -4.62
N ILE A 165 9.05 -1.49 -5.28
CA ILE A 165 7.66 -1.67 -5.71
C ILE A 165 7.64 -1.81 -7.23
N ARG A 166 6.90 -2.81 -7.72
CA ARG A 166 6.57 -2.96 -9.12
C ARG A 166 5.06 -2.90 -9.26
N GLU A 167 4.58 -1.97 -10.07
CA GLU A 167 3.17 -1.91 -10.45
C GLU A 167 2.80 -3.22 -11.16
N GLY A 168 1.74 -3.87 -10.70
CA GLY A 168 1.22 -5.07 -11.32
C GLY A 168 0.03 -4.77 -12.24
N ALA A 169 -0.59 -5.83 -12.74
CA ALA A 169 -1.83 -5.71 -13.50
C ALA A 169 -3.02 -5.63 -12.54
N GLN A 170 -4.06 -4.85 -12.89
CA GLN A 170 -5.33 -4.81 -12.15
C GLN A 170 -5.22 -4.21 -10.73
N GLN A 171 -4.69 -2.98 -10.63
CA GLN A 171 -4.70 -2.18 -9.39
C GLN A 171 -3.90 -2.77 -8.20
N ASN A 172 -2.92 -3.62 -8.46
CA ASN A 172 -2.06 -4.18 -7.43
C ASN A 172 -0.59 -3.75 -7.58
N ALA A 173 0.17 -3.98 -6.51
CA ALA A 173 1.59 -3.75 -6.47
C ALA A 173 2.32 -4.95 -5.88
N TYR A 174 3.40 -5.36 -6.55
CA TYR A 174 4.36 -6.32 -6.03
C TYR A 174 5.43 -5.58 -5.23
N VAL A 175 5.58 -5.96 -3.97
CA VAL A 175 6.56 -5.40 -3.04
C VAL A 175 7.66 -6.42 -2.79
N ILE A 176 8.91 -6.01 -2.99
CA ILE A 176 10.11 -6.82 -2.76
C ILE A 176 10.93 -6.17 -1.66
N ILE A 177 11.22 -6.92 -0.60
CA ILE A 177 12.09 -6.50 0.50
C ILE A 177 13.50 -7.01 0.20
N GLY A 178 14.40 -6.14 -0.23
CA GLY A 178 15.79 -6.46 -0.53
C GLY A 178 16.67 -6.50 0.72
N GLU A 179 16.50 -5.54 1.62
CA GLU A 179 17.30 -5.36 2.84
C GLU A 179 16.43 -4.83 4.00
N ASP A 180 16.99 -4.70 5.21
CA ASP A 180 16.27 -4.17 6.37
C ASP A 180 16.09 -2.65 6.27
N PRO A 181 14.85 -2.11 6.16
CA PRO A 181 14.61 -0.68 6.10
C PRO A 181 14.91 0.03 7.43
N ARG A 182 15.01 -0.68 8.56
CA ARG A 182 15.27 -0.17 9.93
C ARG A 182 14.32 0.95 10.40
N LYS A 183 13.19 1.13 9.73
CA LYS A 183 12.16 2.13 9.99
C LYS A 183 10.81 1.65 9.48
N GLU A 184 9.74 2.31 9.91
CA GLU A 184 8.41 2.03 9.40
C GLU A 184 8.34 2.34 7.90
N VAL A 185 7.83 1.37 7.13
CA VAL A 185 7.61 1.50 5.70
C VAL A 185 6.17 1.94 5.47
N ARG A 186 5.98 2.96 4.64
CA ARG A 186 4.68 3.51 4.27
C ARG A 186 4.54 3.49 2.77
N ILE A 187 3.68 2.63 2.27
CA ILE A 187 3.37 2.45 0.86
C ILE A 187 2.03 3.16 0.61
N THR A 188 2.03 4.15 -0.26
CA THR A 188 0.84 4.90 -0.63
C THR A 188 0.35 4.42 -1.99
N ALA A 189 -0.91 4.03 -2.07
CA ALA A 189 -1.64 3.85 -3.31
C ALA A 189 -2.43 5.12 -3.58
N ARG A 190 -2.33 5.67 -4.79
CA ARG A 190 -3.11 6.84 -5.21
C ARG A 190 -3.73 6.59 -6.56
N ASP A 191 -5.05 6.70 -6.65
CA ASP A 191 -5.74 6.66 -7.94
C ASP A 191 -5.43 7.96 -8.70
N ARG A 192 -4.84 7.84 -9.89
CA ARG A 192 -4.38 8.97 -10.71
C ARG A 192 -5.54 9.80 -11.26
N VAL A 193 -6.73 9.20 -11.40
CA VAL A 193 -7.89 9.85 -12.01
C VAL A 193 -8.78 10.49 -10.96
N THR A 194 -9.14 9.76 -9.90
CA THR A 194 -9.99 10.29 -8.82
C THR A 194 -9.20 11.11 -7.80
N GLY A 195 -7.89 10.90 -7.72
CA GLY A 195 -7.01 11.53 -6.75
C GLY A 195 -7.12 10.96 -5.33
N GLU A 196 -8.00 9.98 -5.10
CA GLU A 196 -8.15 9.27 -3.84
C GLU A 196 -6.88 8.49 -3.50
N SER A 197 -6.61 8.30 -2.21
CA SER A 197 -5.44 7.56 -1.77
C SER A 197 -5.71 6.75 -0.51
N ASP A 198 -4.95 5.67 -0.36
CA ASP A 198 -4.90 4.86 0.84
C ASP A 198 -3.46 4.39 1.10
N MET A 199 -3.18 3.91 2.31
CA MET A 199 -1.83 3.62 2.77
C MET A 199 -1.71 2.28 3.47
N TYR A 200 -0.69 1.51 3.08
CA TYR A 200 -0.25 0.32 3.77
C TYR A 200 1.02 0.59 4.58
N THR A 201 1.06 0.11 5.83
CA THR A 201 2.20 0.33 6.72
C THR A 201 2.66 -0.95 7.39
N PHE A 202 3.98 -1.11 7.53
CA PHE A 202 4.58 -2.21 8.28
C PHE A 202 5.95 -1.82 8.84
N TYR A 203 6.41 -2.59 9.84
CA TYR A 203 7.73 -2.41 10.45
C TYR A 203 8.38 -3.77 10.72
N LEU A 204 9.57 -3.98 10.16
CA LEU A 204 10.34 -5.20 10.42
C LEU A 204 10.99 -5.14 11.80
N ARG A 205 10.56 -6.04 12.68
CA ARG A 205 11.23 -6.33 13.96
C ARG A 205 12.43 -7.26 13.78
N TYR A 206 12.37 -8.11 12.75
CA TYR A 206 13.41 -9.06 12.42
C TYR A 206 13.68 -9.08 10.92
N PHE A 207 14.93 -8.81 10.54
CA PHE A 207 15.43 -9.15 9.21
C PHE A 207 16.36 -10.35 9.34
N ILE A 208 15.97 -11.45 8.72
CA ILE A 208 16.60 -12.76 8.94
C ILE A 208 17.38 -13.23 7.71
N ARG A 209 18.34 -14.10 7.96
CA ARG A 209 19.12 -14.82 6.94
C ARG A 209 19.03 -16.32 7.21
N SER A 210 18.99 -17.09 6.15
CA SER A 210 19.07 -18.56 6.22
C SER A 210 20.46 -19.00 5.78
N ASP A 211 21.15 -19.78 6.62
CA ASP A 211 22.34 -20.48 6.18
C ASP A 211 21.92 -21.58 5.20
N ARG A 212 22.58 -21.65 4.04
CA ARG A 212 22.30 -22.61 2.97
C ARG A 212 23.11 -23.90 3.11
N GLN A 213 23.87 -24.05 4.18
CA GLN A 213 24.65 -25.24 4.52
C GLN A 213 24.16 -25.87 5.82
N LYS A 214 24.30 -27.19 5.91
CA LYS A 214 23.93 -27.93 7.12
C LYS A 214 25.10 -27.98 8.09
N HIS A 215 24.85 -27.59 9.33
CA HIS A 215 25.85 -27.53 10.39
C HIS A 215 25.49 -28.46 11.54
N LYS A 216 26.52 -28.96 12.24
CA LYS A 216 26.29 -29.52 13.58
C LYS A 216 25.88 -28.38 14.50
N TYR A 217 25.14 -28.69 15.56
CA TYR A 217 24.72 -27.66 16.51
C TYR A 217 25.92 -26.93 17.14
N SER A 218 27.00 -27.65 17.48
CA SER A 218 28.25 -27.06 18.00
C SER A 218 28.85 -26.01 17.07
N ASP A 219 28.85 -26.29 15.77
CA ASP A 219 29.48 -25.45 14.75
C ASP A 219 28.62 -24.20 14.51
N ALA A 220 27.30 -24.37 14.46
CA ALA A 220 26.35 -23.26 14.36
C ALA A 220 26.44 -22.31 15.56
N VAL A 221 26.53 -22.84 16.78
CA VAL A 221 26.67 -22.01 18.00
C VAL A 221 28.03 -21.33 18.07
N ALA A 222 29.11 -22.00 17.68
CA ALA A 222 30.44 -21.40 17.68
C ALA A 222 30.53 -20.18 16.74
N GLY A 223 29.86 -20.22 15.59
CA GLY A 223 29.83 -19.11 14.63
C GLY A 223 28.76 -18.04 14.91
N PHE A 224 27.56 -18.47 15.34
CA PHE A 224 26.36 -17.61 15.33
C PHE A 224 25.58 -17.62 16.63
N GLY A 225 26.08 -18.20 17.72
CA GLY A 225 25.30 -18.57 18.91
C GLY A 225 24.28 -17.51 19.41
N ASN A 226 24.69 -16.26 19.53
CA ASN A 226 23.78 -15.18 19.98
C ASN A 226 22.81 -14.69 18.90
N TYR A 227 23.16 -14.89 17.62
CA TYR A 227 22.40 -14.48 16.44
C TYR A 227 21.43 -15.56 15.95
N MET A 228 21.59 -16.81 16.39
CA MET A 228 20.66 -17.90 16.07
C MET A 228 19.25 -17.55 16.59
N LEU A 229 18.25 -17.83 15.75
CA LEU A 229 16.87 -17.49 16.10
C LEU A 229 16.29 -18.44 17.17
N PRO A 230 15.53 -17.91 18.16
CA PRO A 230 14.72 -18.73 19.05
C PRO A 230 13.48 -19.24 18.32
N VAL A 231 12.85 -20.28 18.89
CA VAL A 231 11.61 -20.89 18.39
C VAL A 231 10.51 -19.86 18.21
N ALA A 232 10.38 -18.88 19.12
CA ALA A 232 9.36 -17.84 19.03
C ALA A 232 9.46 -17.01 17.75
N VAL A 233 10.67 -16.77 17.24
CA VAL A 233 10.88 -16.01 16.00
C VAL A 233 10.56 -16.88 14.77
N TYR A 234 10.84 -18.19 14.84
CA TYR A 234 10.37 -19.14 13.82
C TYR A 234 8.85 -19.24 13.77
N ASP A 235 8.18 -19.29 14.93
CA ASP A 235 6.72 -19.29 15.02
C ASP A 235 6.13 -18.02 14.37
N GLN A 236 6.72 -16.84 14.64
CA GLN A 236 6.31 -15.56 14.04
C GLN A 236 6.55 -15.53 12.52
N LEU A 237 7.69 -16.05 12.05
CA LEU A 237 7.97 -16.18 10.62
C LEU A 237 6.92 -17.08 9.95
N TYR A 238 6.64 -18.23 10.54
CA TYR A 238 5.67 -19.18 10.01
C TYR A 238 4.23 -18.67 10.10
N SER A 239 3.85 -17.89 11.11
CA SER A 239 2.49 -17.35 11.19
C SER A 239 2.19 -16.36 10.05
N GLN A 240 3.20 -15.61 9.60
CA GLN A 240 3.09 -14.58 8.56
C GLN A 240 3.32 -15.14 7.16
N TRP A 241 4.32 -16.00 6.98
CA TRP A 241 4.75 -16.49 5.67
C TRP A 241 4.37 -17.94 5.39
N ARG A 242 3.90 -18.68 6.41
CA ARG A 242 3.49 -20.09 6.34
C ARG A 242 4.59 -20.98 5.77
N ASN A 243 4.22 -21.92 4.90
CA ASN A 243 5.11 -22.90 4.31
C ASN A 243 6.25 -22.21 3.56
N LEU A 244 7.43 -22.17 4.17
CA LEU A 244 8.57 -21.45 3.62
C LEU A 244 9.17 -22.14 2.39
N ALA A 245 8.89 -23.43 2.17
CA ALA A 245 9.38 -24.15 0.99
C ALA A 245 8.84 -23.57 -0.33
N MET A 246 7.80 -22.75 -0.27
CA MET A 246 7.27 -22.01 -1.43
C MET A 246 8.17 -20.86 -1.89
N TYR A 247 9.16 -20.45 -1.07
CA TYR A 247 10.10 -19.39 -1.41
C TYR A 247 11.47 -19.97 -1.80
N PHE A 248 12.11 -19.33 -2.77
CA PHE A 248 13.33 -19.83 -3.43
C PHE A 248 14.48 -20.18 -2.46
N ILE A 249 14.67 -19.40 -1.39
CA ILE A 249 15.76 -19.64 -0.44
C ILE A 249 15.59 -20.97 0.34
N TRP A 250 14.37 -21.48 0.46
CA TRP A 250 14.03 -22.71 1.18
C TRP A 250 13.53 -23.85 0.27
N SER A 251 13.33 -23.59 -1.03
CA SER A 251 12.80 -24.58 -1.98
C SER A 251 13.70 -25.81 -2.15
N THR A 252 14.99 -25.72 -1.79
CA THR A 252 15.94 -26.83 -1.83
C THR A 252 16.09 -27.59 -0.51
N ALA A 253 15.41 -27.15 0.56
CA ALA A 253 15.52 -27.72 1.91
C ALA A 253 14.27 -28.56 2.28
N ILE A 254 13.62 -29.17 1.29
CA ILE A 254 12.37 -29.92 1.45
C ILE A 254 12.58 -31.07 2.45
N ASP A 255 11.67 -31.17 3.44
CA ASP A 255 11.64 -32.16 4.54
C ASP A 255 12.66 -31.98 5.68
N GLU A 256 13.36 -30.85 5.75
CA GLU A 256 14.39 -30.63 6.77
C GLU A 256 13.93 -29.73 7.92
N THR A 257 14.29 -30.13 9.14
CA THR A 257 14.12 -29.31 10.35
C THR A 257 15.33 -28.40 10.57
N TYR A 258 15.09 -27.22 11.13
CA TYR A 258 16.09 -26.19 11.39
C TYR A 258 16.52 -26.18 12.85
N TRP A 259 17.80 -25.93 13.13
CA TRP A 259 18.26 -25.67 14.49
C TRP A 259 17.67 -24.36 15.00
N THR A 260 17.20 -24.38 16.25
CA THR A 260 16.88 -23.17 17.02
C THR A 260 17.84 -23.05 18.20
N LYS A 261 17.92 -21.87 18.83
CA LYS A 261 18.75 -21.72 20.04
C LYS A 261 18.14 -22.36 21.29
N ASP A 262 16.85 -22.69 21.29
CA ASP A 262 16.13 -23.08 22.50
C ASP A 262 16.40 -24.54 22.89
N LEU A 263 16.50 -24.76 24.20
CA LEU A 263 16.63 -26.09 24.80
C LEU A 263 15.28 -26.83 24.71
N ALA A 264 15.32 -28.11 24.38
CA ALA A 264 14.14 -28.95 24.59
C ALA A 264 13.98 -29.20 26.09
N ALA A 265 12.77 -29.05 26.61
CA ALA A 265 12.50 -29.31 28.02
C ALA A 265 12.83 -30.78 28.34
N PHE A 266 13.73 -31.00 29.30
CA PHE A 266 13.96 -32.31 29.89
C PHE A 266 12.84 -32.58 30.90
N ASN A 267 11.91 -33.46 30.57
CA ASN A 267 11.00 -34.02 31.57
C ASN A 267 11.79 -34.98 32.47
N LEU A 268 12.18 -34.50 33.65
CA LEU A 268 12.87 -35.28 34.69
C LEU A 268 11.96 -36.31 35.39
N ASN A 269 10.66 -36.31 35.13
CA ASN A 269 9.67 -37.12 35.85
C ASN A 269 9.44 -38.52 35.27
N ASN A 270 10.13 -38.92 34.19
CA ASN A 270 10.09 -40.28 33.63
C ASN A 270 11.48 -40.92 33.69
N ILE A 271 12.08 -40.97 34.88
CA ILE A 271 13.29 -41.77 35.14
C ILE A 271 12.94 -42.81 36.20
N ASP A 272 12.01 -43.69 35.88
CA ASP A 272 12.09 -45.04 36.40
C ASP A 272 13.08 -45.78 35.50
N GLU A 273 14.12 -46.35 36.12
CA GLU A 273 15.15 -47.21 35.50
C GLU A 273 16.25 -46.51 34.67
N VAL A 274 17.10 -45.71 35.33
CA VAL A 274 18.52 -45.66 34.94
C VAL A 274 19.37 -45.86 36.19
N PRO A 275 20.22 -46.92 36.28
CA PRO A 275 21.12 -47.08 37.40
C PRO A 275 22.10 -45.90 37.40
N LEU A 276 22.16 -45.18 38.52
CA LEU A 276 23.22 -44.21 38.77
C LEU A 276 24.54 -44.99 38.87
N ILE A 277 25.34 -44.95 37.81
CA ILE A 277 26.75 -45.34 37.90
C ILE A 277 27.48 -44.17 38.55
N GLU A 278 27.88 -44.34 39.81
CA GLU A 278 28.80 -43.43 40.49
C GLU A 278 30.10 -43.35 39.69
N GLY A 279 30.40 -42.17 39.14
CA GLY A 279 31.71 -41.88 38.55
C GLY A 279 31.71 -40.99 37.31
N ASP A 280 30.59 -40.86 36.59
CA ASP A 280 30.58 -40.13 35.32
C ASP A 280 29.84 -38.77 35.43
N LYS A 281 30.62 -37.69 35.62
CA LYS A 281 30.13 -36.30 35.58
C LYS A 281 30.11 -35.75 34.15
N THR A 282 29.55 -36.48 33.18
CA THR A 282 29.33 -35.93 31.83
C THR A 282 27.85 -35.61 31.62
N PRO A 283 27.48 -34.37 31.22
CA PRO A 283 26.08 -34.01 31.09
C PRO A 283 25.40 -34.82 29.97
N ARG A 284 24.21 -35.32 30.30
CA ARG A 284 23.21 -35.91 29.41
C ARG A 284 23.17 -35.19 28.06
N VAL A 285 23.12 -35.95 26.98
CA VAL A 285 22.92 -35.48 25.60
C VAL A 285 21.94 -34.30 25.57
N SER A 286 22.44 -33.07 25.39
CA SER A 286 21.57 -31.91 25.31
C SER A 286 20.72 -32.02 24.05
N SER A 287 19.40 -31.95 24.19
CA SER A 287 18.49 -31.88 23.06
C SER A 287 18.07 -30.43 22.82
N ARG A 288 17.90 -30.06 21.55
CA ARG A 288 17.45 -28.74 21.13
C ARG A 288 16.10 -28.85 20.45
N ILE A 289 15.31 -27.80 20.57
CA ILE A 289 14.09 -27.70 19.76
C ILE A 289 14.54 -27.43 18.31
N VAL A 290 13.96 -28.18 17.39
CA VAL A 290 14.12 -27.98 15.96
C VAL A 290 12.77 -27.66 15.33
N PHE A 291 12.79 -26.84 14.29
CA PHE A 291 11.59 -26.29 13.68
C PHE A 291 11.46 -26.75 12.23
N ASP A 292 10.32 -27.33 11.87
CA ASP A 292 10.00 -27.63 10.46
C ASP A 292 9.39 -26.40 9.80
N VAL A 293 10.11 -25.82 8.85
CA VAL A 293 9.73 -24.59 8.15
C VAL A 293 8.59 -24.76 7.14
N ARG A 294 8.23 -26.01 6.79
CA ARG A 294 7.08 -26.31 5.92
C ARG A 294 5.79 -26.40 6.71
N THR A 295 5.84 -27.04 7.87
CA THR A 295 4.64 -27.40 8.64
C THR A 295 4.44 -26.53 9.88
N GLY A 296 5.47 -25.79 10.30
CA GLY A 296 5.46 -25.04 11.56
C GLY A 296 5.56 -25.94 12.79
N THR A 297 5.85 -27.23 12.61
CA THR A 297 5.92 -28.18 13.72
C THR A 297 7.25 -28.12 14.44
N LYS A 298 7.19 -28.36 15.75
CA LYS A 298 8.33 -28.32 16.66
C LYS A 298 8.61 -29.74 17.13
N SER A 299 9.87 -30.13 17.12
CA SER A 299 10.32 -31.42 17.66
C SER A 299 11.66 -31.25 18.38
N SER A 300 12.15 -32.31 19.02
CA SER A 300 13.45 -32.31 19.68
C SER A 300 14.48 -33.08 18.85
N SER A 301 15.70 -32.56 18.75
CA SER A 301 16.83 -33.26 18.13
C SER A 301 18.06 -33.25 19.04
N SER A 302 18.75 -34.40 19.09
CA SER A 302 20.03 -34.54 19.80
C SER A 302 21.11 -33.67 19.15
N THR A 303 21.94 -33.02 19.96
CA THR A 303 23.11 -32.28 19.47
C THR A 303 24.31 -33.17 19.12
N SER A 304 24.12 -34.48 18.98
CA SER A 304 25.16 -35.42 18.54
C SER A 304 25.79 -34.99 17.22
N SER A 305 27.10 -35.21 17.08
CA SER A 305 27.90 -34.81 15.92
C SER A 305 27.45 -35.44 14.59
N LYS A 306 26.54 -36.43 14.63
CA LYS A 306 25.94 -37.08 13.46
C LYS A 306 24.84 -36.23 12.80
N TYR A 307 24.15 -35.38 13.55
CA TYR A 307 23.05 -34.58 13.01
C TYR A 307 23.56 -33.23 12.50
N LYS A 308 23.21 -32.92 11.25
CA LYS A 308 23.45 -31.61 10.66
C LYS A 308 22.13 -31.05 10.15
N LYS A 309 21.88 -29.77 10.42
CA LYS A 309 20.65 -29.08 10.02
C LYS A 309 20.98 -27.66 9.57
N TYR A 310 20.07 -27.07 8.81
CA TYR A 310 20.09 -25.65 8.52
C TYR A 310 19.71 -24.85 9.77
N PHE A 311 19.97 -23.55 9.75
CA PHE A 311 19.49 -22.63 10.77
C PHE A 311 19.31 -21.24 10.16
N MET A 312 18.52 -20.42 10.85
CA MET A 312 18.35 -19.03 10.53
C MET A 312 18.97 -18.19 11.64
N TYR A 313 19.38 -16.99 11.27
CA TYR A 313 20.00 -16.03 12.18
C TYR A 313 19.60 -14.61 11.80
N SER A 314 19.72 -13.70 12.75
CA SER A 314 19.55 -12.25 12.53
C SER A 314 20.79 -11.53 13.05
N LEU A 315 21.40 -10.73 12.18
CA LEU A 315 22.55 -9.89 12.53
C LEU A 315 22.04 -8.48 12.90
N PRO A 316 22.76 -7.75 13.78
CA PRO A 316 22.37 -6.41 14.20
C PRO A 316 22.40 -5.35 13.08
#